data_AF-A0A318B8K3-F1
#
_entry.id   AF-A0A318B8K3-F1
#
_cell.length_a   1.000
_cell.length_b   1.000
_cell.length_c   1.000
_cell.angle_alpha   90.00
_cell.angle_beta   90.00
_cell.angle_gamma   90.00
#
_symmetry.space_group_name_H-M   'P 1'
#
loop_
_entity.id
_entity.type
_entity.pdbx_description
1 polymer ?
#
loop_
_entity_poly.entity_id
_entity_poly.type
_entity_poly.pdbx_seq_one_letter_code
_entity_poly.pdbx_strand_id
1 'polypeptide(L)'
;MDTITAKSANGATDPVPVSALAEDVAAPPAPAVTAEPEAQSEPLTAAASSTGPAVKLNFVNRSNGGPGTQVLVFGKPVTPAADEASSAWLVIQNCAPGWSHPFVWPAAVTIGVIDAWGNVSPQLAIENGQVATVTRTDSGESLQLTDQTTSPEAFGVINQLPQGSVGVTVFRAGKPYVQTRALFPGSQVIFTFKPTIWIGAVSQVREGEPLTSAVVQQVNTEINLIGMAGADIVMTGGGEGPDAKPFVFSLENVTYA
;
A
#
# COMPACT_ATOMS: atom_id res chain seq x y z
N MET A 1 39.12 25.25 23.08
CA MET A 1 40.26 24.33 22.89
C MET A 1 40.63 23.86 24.28
N ASP A 2 40.13 22.68 24.68
CA ASP A 2 40.60 22.01 25.89
C ASP A 2 40.57 20.50 25.61
N THR A 3 41.75 19.90 25.76
CA THR A 3 42.12 18.58 25.28
C THR A 3 42.18 17.65 26.49
N ILE A 4 41.50 16.50 26.44
CA ILE A 4 41.62 15.45 27.46
C ILE A 4 42.55 14.36 26.91
N THR A 5 43.71 14.21 27.57
CA THR A 5 44.70 13.16 27.31
C THR A 5 44.71 12.16 28.47
N ALA A 6 44.61 10.89 28.13
CA ALA A 6 44.65 9.73 29.04
C ALA A 6 46.07 9.39 29.53
N LYS A 7 46.18 8.71 30.68
CA LYS A 7 47.37 7.93 31.04
C LYS A 7 47.01 6.62 31.74
N SER A 8 47.58 5.55 31.21
CA SER A 8 47.53 4.15 31.63
C SER A 8 48.55 3.84 32.75
N ALA A 9 48.30 2.81 33.55
CA ALA A 9 49.31 2.10 34.32
C ALA A 9 49.02 0.58 34.32
N ASN A 10 49.99 -0.18 33.81
CA ASN A 10 50.09 -1.63 33.82
C ASN A 10 50.59 -2.17 35.17
N GLY A 11 50.25 -3.41 35.49
CA GLY A 11 50.94 -4.24 36.50
C GLY A 11 50.59 -5.72 36.32
N ALA A 12 51.53 -6.48 35.76
CA ALA A 12 51.46 -7.92 35.47
C ALA A 12 52.03 -8.76 36.62
N THR A 13 51.61 -10.04 36.75
CA THR A 13 52.49 -11.24 36.79
C THR A 13 51.72 -12.56 37.01
N ASP A 14 51.92 -13.49 36.07
CA ASP A 14 51.71 -14.96 36.06
C ASP A 14 52.74 -15.70 36.98
N PRO A 15 52.77 -17.06 37.23
CA PRO A 15 52.42 -18.18 36.31
C PRO A 15 51.88 -19.56 36.86
N VAL A 16 51.23 -20.32 35.93
CA VAL A 16 51.18 -21.78 35.56
C VAL A 16 51.68 -22.90 36.55
N PRO A 17 51.13 -24.16 36.54
CA PRO A 17 51.52 -25.22 35.57
C PRO A 17 50.41 -26.16 35.01
N VAL A 18 50.55 -26.49 33.71
CA VAL A 18 50.36 -27.74 32.92
C VAL A 18 49.54 -28.95 33.44
N SER A 19 48.68 -29.46 32.56
CA SER A 19 48.59 -30.90 32.23
C SER A 19 48.13 -31.12 30.79
N ALA A 20 48.85 -32.02 30.11
CA ALA A 20 48.72 -32.42 28.71
C ALA A 20 48.07 -33.82 28.59
N LEU A 21 47.89 -34.26 27.33
CA LEU A 21 47.46 -35.56 26.77
C LEU A 21 46.06 -35.46 26.11
N ALA A 22 45.84 -35.81 24.84
CA ALA A 22 46.64 -36.57 23.90
C ALA A 22 46.29 -36.18 22.44
N GLU A 23 47.28 -36.39 21.57
CA GLU A 23 47.16 -36.42 20.10
C GLU A 23 46.35 -37.63 19.64
N ASP A 24 45.53 -37.46 18.60
CA ASP A 24 45.35 -38.52 17.60
C ASP A 24 45.25 -37.89 16.20
N VAL A 25 45.95 -38.53 15.28
CA VAL A 25 46.26 -38.09 13.91
C VAL A 25 45.50 -38.99 12.96
N ALA A 26 44.63 -38.43 12.11
CA ALA A 26 44.31 -39.02 10.81
C ALA A 26 43.88 -37.95 9.80
N ALA A 27 44.50 -38.03 8.62
CA ALA A 27 44.45 -37.09 7.50
C ALA A 27 43.24 -37.35 6.54
N PRO A 28 42.99 -36.48 5.53
CA PRO A 28 41.71 -36.28 4.84
C PRO A 28 41.54 -37.14 3.56
N PRO A 29 40.38 -37.18 2.87
CA PRO A 29 40.16 -36.21 1.76
C PRO A 29 38.70 -35.85 1.37
N ALA A 30 38.62 -34.81 0.52
CA ALA A 30 37.67 -34.55 -0.58
C ALA A 30 36.37 -33.74 -0.34
N PRO A 31 35.92 -32.96 -1.36
CA PRO A 31 35.32 -31.64 -1.14
C PRO A 31 33.81 -31.53 -1.46
N ALA A 32 33.24 -30.44 -0.93
CA ALA A 32 32.15 -29.61 -1.44
C ALA A 32 30.87 -30.31 -1.97
N VAL A 33 29.83 -30.31 -1.13
CA VAL A 33 28.44 -30.29 -1.58
C VAL A 33 27.84 -28.96 -1.12
N THR A 34 27.66 -28.05 -2.08
CA THR A 34 26.86 -26.84 -1.97
C THR A 34 25.42 -27.26 -1.67
N ALA A 35 24.93 -26.98 -0.45
CA ALA A 35 23.52 -27.11 -0.12
C ALA A 35 22.81 -25.79 -0.47
N GLU A 36 21.92 -25.87 -1.46
CA GLU A 36 20.84 -24.92 -1.72
C GLU A 36 20.06 -24.60 -0.44
N PRO A 37 19.76 -23.32 -0.15
CA PRO A 37 18.80 -23.01 0.90
C PRO A 37 17.38 -23.29 0.38
N GLU A 38 16.76 -24.25 1.05
CA GLU A 38 15.33 -24.46 1.27
C GLU A 38 14.40 -23.42 0.65
N ALA A 39 13.63 -23.86 -0.35
CA ALA A 39 12.38 -23.23 -0.73
C ALA A 39 11.38 -23.34 0.44
N GLN A 40 11.42 -22.36 1.32
CA GLN A 40 10.38 -22.16 2.32
C GLN A 40 9.14 -21.61 1.62
N SER A 41 8.19 -22.52 1.45
CA SER A 41 6.79 -22.31 1.16
C SER A 41 6.26 -21.04 1.83
N GLU A 42 6.01 -19.98 1.04
CA GLU A 42 5.14 -18.90 1.49
C GLU A 42 3.73 -19.48 1.66
N PRO A 43 3.10 -19.41 2.84
CA PRO A 43 1.68 -19.64 2.91
C PRO A 43 1.01 -18.48 2.19
N LEU A 44 0.30 -18.78 1.09
CA LEU A 44 -0.76 -17.94 0.57
C LEU A 44 -1.74 -17.69 1.72
N THR A 45 -1.60 -16.55 2.39
CA THR A 45 -2.62 -16.08 3.33
C THR A 45 -3.86 -15.81 2.50
N ALA A 46 -4.85 -16.67 2.67
CA ALA A 46 -6.17 -16.55 2.08
C ALA A 46 -6.74 -15.17 2.42
N ALA A 47 -6.75 -14.28 1.44
CA ALA A 47 -7.49 -13.02 1.51
C ALA A 47 -8.98 -13.38 1.41
N ALA A 48 -9.64 -13.45 2.56
CA ALA A 48 -11.08 -13.53 2.64
C ALA A 48 -11.68 -12.16 2.25
N SER A 49 -12.21 -12.15 1.03
CA SER A 49 -13.51 -11.62 0.61
C SER A 49 -14.03 -10.28 1.14
N SER A 50 -13.45 -9.18 0.66
CA SER A 50 -14.34 -8.06 0.31
C SER A 50 -15.30 -8.54 -0.79
N THR A 51 -16.58 -8.26 -0.65
CA THR A 51 -17.65 -8.74 -1.54
C THR A 51 -17.50 -8.20 -2.98
N GLY A 52 -16.71 -8.90 -3.81
CA GLY A 52 -16.54 -8.69 -5.25
C GLY A 52 -15.28 -9.38 -5.80
N PRO A 53 -15.32 -10.00 -6.99
CA PRO A 53 -14.10 -10.52 -7.62
C PRO A 53 -13.16 -9.36 -8.00
N ALA A 54 -11.85 -9.61 -7.98
CA ALA A 54 -10.88 -8.66 -8.49
C ALA A 54 -11.07 -8.46 -10.00
N VAL A 55 -11.01 -7.21 -10.48
CA VAL A 55 -11.22 -6.86 -11.88
C VAL A 55 -9.88 -6.76 -12.60
N LYS A 56 -9.72 -7.49 -13.71
CA LYS A 56 -8.50 -7.49 -14.52
C LYS A 56 -8.56 -6.35 -15.54
N LEU A 57 -7.74 -5.33 -15.37
CA LEU A 57 -7.73 -4.16 -16.23
C LEU A 57 -6.43 -4.09 -17.03
N ASN A 58 -6.50 -3.50 -18.22
CA ASN A 58 -5.32 -3.27 -19.03
C ASN A 58 -5.41 -1.87 -19.64
N PHE A 59 -4.49 -1.01 -19.24
CA PHE A 59 -4.39 0.32 -19.84
C PHE A 59 -3.74 0.21 -21.22
N VAL A 60 -4.31 0.83 -22.25
CA VAL A 60 -3.76 0.85 -23.61
C VAL A 60 -3.56 2.29 -24.04
N ASN A 61 -2.31 2.68 -24.32
CA ASN A 61 -2.02 4.01 -24.81
C ASN A 61 -2.18 4.06 -26.34
N ARG A 62 -3.22 4.72 -26.85
CA ARG A 62 -3.38 5.08 -28.28
C ARG A 62 -3.39 6.60 -28.47
N SER A 63 -2.82 7.34 -27.54
CA SER A 63 -2.74 8.79 -27.58
C SER A 63 -1.54 9.26 -28.39
N ASN A 64 -1.59 10.53 -28.79
CA ASN A 64 -0.47 11.27 -29.36
C ASN A 64 0.23 12.11 -28.28
N GLY A 65 0.16 11.70 -27.01
CA GLY A 65 0.75 12.44 -25.89
C GLY A 65 2.27 12.55 -25.98
N GLY A 66 2.79 13.67 -25.49
CA GLY A 66 4.24 13.92 -25.41
C GLY A 66 4.95 13.07 -24.35
N PRO A 67 6.29 13.02 -24.40
CA PRO A 67 7.10 12.33 -23.39
C PRO A 67 6.81 12.92 -21.99
N GLY A 68 6.63 12.05 -20.99
CA GLY A 68 6.34 12.46 -19.62
C GLY A 68 4.86 12.51 -19.24
N THR A 69 3.94 12.14 -20.15
CA THR A 69 2.54 11.91 -19.78
C THR A 69 2.45 10.72 -18.82
N GLN A 70 1.90 10.95 -17.63
CA GLN A 70 1.61 9.91 -16.65
C GLN A 70 0.10 9.66 -16.61
N VAL A 71 -0.31 8.43 -16.33
CA VAL A 71 -1.72 8.09 -16.14
C VAL A 71 -1.93 7.71 -14.69
N LEU A 72 -2.77 8.48 -14.01
CA LEU A 72 -3.14 8.26 -12.63
C LEU A 72 -4.43 7.46 -12.58
N VAL A 73 -4.42 6.38 -11.80
CA VAL A 73 -5.61 5.62 -11.40
C VAL A 73 -5.75 5.71 -9.87
N PHE A 74 -6.92 6.11 -9.42
CA PHE A 74 -7.26 6.18 -7.99
C PHE A 74 -8.75 5.95 -7.79
N GLY A 75 -9.20 6.00 -6.54
CA GLY A 75 -10.62 6.00 -6.24
C GLY A 75 -10.96 7.00 -5.15
N LYS A 76 -12.25 7.28 -5.01
CA LYS A 76 -12.77 8.30 -4.10
C LYS A 76 -13.74 7.63 -3.11
N PRO A 77 -13.70 7.98 -1.82
CA PRO A 77 -14.80 7.66 -0.90
C PRO A 77 -16.09 8.31 -1.40
N VAL A 78 -17.24 7.70 -1.09
CA VAL A 78 -18.55 8.28 -1.42
C VAL A 78 -18.82 9.55 -0.61
N THR A 79 -18.41 9.52 0.66
CA THR A 79 -18.56 10.64 1.59
C THR A 79 -17.20 10.91 2.21
N PRO A 80 -16.34 11.74 1.58
CA PRO A 80 -15.05 12.08 2.16
C PRO A 80 -15.27 12.83 3.48
N ALA A 81 -14.57 12.40 4.54
CA ALA A 81 -14.47 13.22 5.74
C ALA A 81 -13.66 14.51 5.46
N ALA A 82 -13.83 15.55 6.27
CA ALA A 82 -13.16 16.84 6.06
C ALA A 82 -11.62 16.76 6.04
N ASP A 83 -11.06 15.73 6.68
CA ASP A 83 -9.63 15.45 6.81
C ASP A 83 -9.17 14.20 6.04
N GLU A 84 -9.95 13.78 5.04
CA GLU A 84 -9.65 12.63 4.19
C GLU A 84 -9.00 13.03 2.87
N ALA A 85 -7.93 12.32 2.50
CA ALA A 85 -7.26 12.48 1.21
C ALA A 85 -7.24 11.14 0.46
N SER A 86 -7.69 11.15 -0.79
CA SER A 86 -7.46 10.04 -1.73
C SER A 86 -5.98 9.99 -2.11
N SER A 87 -5.43 8.80 -2.25
CA SER A 87 -4.03 8.59 -2.63
C SER A 87 -3.90 8.20 -4.10
N ALA A 88 -2.74 8.51 -4.69
CA ALA A 88 -2.37 8.08 -6.03
C ALA A 88 -2.12 6.57 -6.08
N TRP A 89 -3.17 5.76 -6.19
CA TRP A 89 -3.07 4.31 -6.02
C TRP A 89 -2.18 3.61 -7.06
N LEU A 90 -2.30 3.99 -8.33
CA LEU A 90 -1.42 3.52 -9.41
C LEU A 90 -1.05 4.69 -10.31
N VAL A 91 0.24 4.86 -10.58
CA VAL A 91 0.73 5.84 -11.55
C VAL A 91 1.47 5.11 -12.66
N ILE A 92 0.84 5.01 -13.83
CA ILE A 92 1.42 4.41 -15.03
C ILE A 92 2.31 5.47 -15.68
N GLN A 93 3.60 5.18 -15.74
CA GLN A 93 4.61 6.06 -16.32
C GLN A 93 5.23 5.41 -17.55
N ASN A 94 5.73 6.23 -18.48
CA ASN A 94 6.52 5.79 -19.63
C ASN A 94 5.82 4.72 -20.51
N CYS A 95 4.49 4.73 -20.56
CA CYS A 95 3.74 3.86 -21.47
C CYS A 95 3.67 4.52 -22.84
N ALA A 96 4.46 4.03 -23.81
CA ALA A 96 4.54 4.61 -25.15
C ALA A 96 3.25 4.38 -25.97
N PRO A 97 2.98 5.21 -27.01
CA PRO A 97 1.86 4.94 -27.93
C PRO A 97 1.95 3.53 -28.55
N GLY A 98 0.83 2.81 -28.55
CA GLY A 98 0.70 1.42 -28.96
C GLY A 98 0.99 0.39 -27.85
N TRP A 99 1.50 0.81 -26.70
CA TRP A 99 1.83 -0.10 -25.58
C TRP A 99 0.69 -0.21 -24.59
N SER A 100 0.75 -1.24 -23.76
CA SER A 100 -0.24 -1.47 -22.71
C SER A 100 0.39 -1.76 -21.35
N HIS A 101 -0.41 -1.60 -20.29
CA HIS A 101 -0.01 -1.83 -18.91
C HIS A 101 -1.13 -2.59 -18.18
N PRO A 102 -0.98 -3.91 -17.96
CA PRO A 102 -1.96 -4.71 -17.22
C PRO A 102 -1.86 -4.44 -15.72
N PHE A 103 -3.01 -4.37 -15.05
CA PHE A 103 -3.11 -4.25 -13.59
C PHE A 103 -4.41 -4.89 -13.08
N VAL A 104 -4.44 -5.25 -11.81
CA VAL A 104 -5.63 -5.84 -11.18
C VAL A 104 -6.18 -4.86 -10.16
N TRP A 105 -7.47 -4.57 -10.24
CA TRP A 105 -8.20 -3.83 -9.23
C TRP A 105 -8.79 -4.83 -8.21
N PRO A 106 -8.18 -5.01 -7.03
CA PRO A 106 -8.73 -5.90 -6.02
C PRO A 106 -9.99 -5.28 -5.47
N ALA A 107 -11.02 -6.06 -5.16
CA ALA A 107 -12.09 -5.59 -4.30
C ALA A 107 -11.58 -5.42 -2.86
N ALA A 108 -10.62 -6.27 -2.46
CA ALA A 108 -10.16 -6.41 -1.07
C ALA A 108 -9.38 -5.18 -0.61
N VAL A 109 -9.67 -4.78 0.62
CA VAL A 109 -8.98 -3.70 1.31
C VAL A 109 -8.47 -4.19 2.65
N THR A 110 -7.41 -3.55 3.09
CA THR A 110 -6.87 -3.68 4.44
C THR A 110 -6.78 -2.30 5.06
N ILE A 111 -6.76 -2.23 6.38
CA ILE A 111 -6.61 -0.98 7.13
C ILE A 111 -5.37 -1.06 8.02
N GLY A 112 -4.69 0.06 8.18
CA GLY A 112 -3.65 0.25 9.17
C GLY A 112 -3.83 1.59 9.86
N VAL A 113 -3.25 1.73 11.05
CA VAL A 113 -3.27 2.97 11.80
C VAL A 113 -1.87 3.52 12.00
N ILE A 114 -1.79 4.84 12.01
CA ILE A 114 -0.55 5.59 12.27
C ILE A 114 -0.78 6.39 13.54
N ASP A 115 0.06 6.21 14.54
CA ASP A 115 -0.03 6.97 15.78
C ASP A 115 0.53 8.41 15.63
N ALA A 116 0.44 9.20 16.70
CA ALA A 116 0.93 10.58 16.70
C ALA A 116 2.46 10.72 16.54
N TRP A 117 3.21 9.62 16.66
CA TRP A 117 4.66 9.57 16.51
C TRP A 117 5.10 9.00 15.15
N GLY A 118 4.16 8.61 14.30
CA GLY A 118 4.42 8.05 12.98
C GLY A 118 4.67 6.54 12.98
N ASN A 119 4.41 5.84 14.10
CA ASN A 119 4.47 4.38 14.12
C ASN A 119 3.25 3.80 13.41
N VAL A 120 3.45 2.71 12.66
CA VAL A 120 2.41 2.11 11.82
C VAL A 120 2.04 0.74 12.37
N SER A 121 0.74 0.46 12.47
CA SER A 121 0.25 -0.87 12.85
C SER A 121 0.43 -1.90 11.72
N PRO A 122 0.44 -3.20 12.04
CA PRO A 122 0.13 -4.22 11.05
C PRO A 122 -1.20 -3.93 10.34
N GLN A 123 -1.29 -4.36 9.08
CA GLN A 123 -2.52 -4.22 8.31
C GLN A 123 -3.55 -5.29 8.74
N LEU A 124 -4.80 -4.86 8.91
CA LEU A 124 -5.93 -5.70 9.24
C LEU A 124 -6.87 -5.79 8.02
N ALA A 125 -7.19 -6.99 7.56
CA ALA A 125 -8.22 -7.18 6.55
C ALA A 125 -9.59 -6.77 7.10
N ILE A 126 -10.37 -6.05 6.30
CA ILE A 126 -11.69 -5.57 6.69
C ILE A 126 -12.67 -5.69 5.52
N GLU A 127 -13.89 -6.11 5.84
CA GLU A 127 -14.99 -6.29 4.89
C GLU A 127 -16.09 -5.25 5.16
N ASN A 128 -16.96 -5.04 4.17
CA ASN A 128 -18.13 -4.20 4.38
C ASN A 128 -19.06 -4.83 5.44
N GLY A 129 -19.72 -3.98 6.22
CA GLY A 129 -20.47 -4.34 7.41
C GLY A 129 -19.63 -4.43 8.69
N GLN A 130 -18.29 -4.51 8.60
CA GLN A 130 -17.43 -4.67 9.77
C GLN A 130 -16.98 -3.35 10.39
N VAL A 131 -16.62 -3.41 11.67
CA VAL A 131 -16.03 -2.30 12.41
C VAL A 131 -14.76 -2.77 13.11
N ALA A 132 -13.67 -2.02 12.93
CA ALA A 132 -12.43 -2.20 13.67
C ALA A 132 -12.27 -1.14 14.77
N THR A 133 -11.52 -1.47 15.80
CA THR A 133 -11.19 -0.57 16.91
C THR A 133 -9.69 -0.50 17.16
N VAL A 134 -9.23 0.68 17.56
CA VAL A 134 -7.89 0.90 18.10
C VAL A 134 -7.99 0.97 19.61
N THR A 135 -7.36 0.04 20.31
CA THR A 135 -7.41 -0.06 21.77
C THR A 135 -6.02 -0.13 22.39
N ARG A 136 -5.93 0.24 23.67
CA ARG A 136 -4.73 0.08 24.49
C ARG A 136 -4.76 -1.31 25.12
N THR A 137 -3.73 -2.11 24.82
CA THR A 137 -3.45 -3.41 25.45
C THR A 137 -2.27 -3.28 26.41
N ASP A 138 -2.02 -4.30 27.23
CA ASP A 138 -0.86 -4.35 28.14
C ASP A 138 0.48 -4.25 27.38
N SER A 139 0.49 -4.69 26.12
CA SER A 139 1.64 -4.69 25.21
C SER A 139 1.71 -3.47 24.27
N GLY A 140 0.80 -2.49 24.42
CA GLY A 140 0.75 -1.28 23.57
C GLY A 140 -0.56 -1.15 22.79
N GLU A 141 -0.56 -0.39 21.70
CA GLU A 141 -1.77 -0.13 20.91
C GLU A 141 -2.02 -1.25 19.91
N SER A 142 -3.29 -1.62 19.71
CA SER A 142 -3.69 -2.71 18.83
C SER A 142 -4.90 -2.32 17.98
N LEU A 143 -4.85 -2.69 16.70
CA LEU A 143 -5.94 -2.57 15.75
C LEU A 143 -6.60 -3.95 15.60
N GLN A 144 -7.88 -4.06 15.95
CA GLN A 144 -8.61 -5.34 15.97
C GLN A 144 -10.04 -5.17 15.46
N LEU A 145 -10.62 -6.25 14.90
CA LEU A 145 -12.05 -6.28 14.59
C LEU A 145 -12.88 -6.29 15.88
N THR A 146 -14.10 -5.77 15.77
CA THR A 146 -15.10 -5.80 16.83
C THR A 146 -16.29 -6.66 16.41
N ASP A 147 -17.11 -7.05 17.38
CA ASP A 147 -18.43 -7.66 17.10
C ASP A 147 -19.48 -6.62 16.66
N GLN A 148 -19.11 -5.33 16.61
CA GLN A 148 -20.01 -4.29 16.10
C GLN A 148 -20.08 -4.34 14.58
N THR A 149 -21.27 -4.08 14.07
CA THR A 149 -21.53 -3.99 12.63
C THR A 149 -21.94 -2.58 12.23
N THR A 150 -21.64 -2.21 11.00
CA THR A 150 -22.08 -0.96 10.37
C THR A 150 -22.93 -1.27 9.13
N SER A 151 -23.17 -0.27 8.27
CA SER A 151 -23.88 -0.44 7.00
C SER A 151 -23.25 -1.56 6.15
N PRO A 152 -24.04 -2.41 5.47
CA PRO A 152 -23.54 -3.48 4.59
C PRO A 152 -22.67 -3.00 3.42
N GLU A 153 -22.67 -1.69 3.12
CA GLU A 153 -21.89 -1.08 2.03
C GLU A 153 -20.65 -0.34 2.53
N ALA A 154 -20.44 -0.31 3.85
CA ALA A 154 -19.41 0.49 4.50
C ALA A 154 -18.63 -0.32 5.52
N PHE A 155 -17.48 0.17 5.95
CA PHE A 155 -16.80 -0.35 7.14
C PHE A 155 -16.38 0.80 8.04
N GLY A 156 -16.23 0.52 9.34
CA GLY A 156 -15.94 1.52 10.36
C GLY A 156 -14.58 1.32 11.01
N VAL A 157 -13.97 2.42 11.47
CA VAL A 157 -12.82 2.39 12.39
C VAL A 157 -13.11 3.32 13.56
N ILE A 158 -12.95 2.82 14.78
CA ILE A 158 -13.16 3.57 16.03
C ILE A 158 -11.83 3.72 16.74
N ASN A 159 -11.52 4.92 17.22
CA ASN A 159 -10.41 5.11 18.15
C ASN A 159 -10.93 5.01 19.58
N GLN A 160 -10.63 3.91 20.28
CA GLN A 160 -10.99 3.70 21.69
C GLN A 160 -9.81 3.94 22.65
N LEU A 161 -8.73 4.58 22.18
CA LEU A 161 -7.64 4.98 23.06
C LEU A 161 -8.15 6.04 24.07
N PRO A 162 -7.69 6.01 25.33
CA PRO A 162 -8.08 7.01 26.32
C PRO A 162 -7.54 8.41 25.98
N GLN A 163 -6.46 8.47 25.20
CA GLN A 163 -5.82 9.70 24.73
C GLN A 163 -5.03 9.43 23.45
N GLY A 164 -4.81 10.48 22.66
CA GLY A 164 -4.07 10.41 21.40
C GLY A 164 -4.98 10.22 20.18
N SER A 165 -4.65 10.90 19.09
CA SER A 165 -5.30 10.70 17.80
C SER A 165 -4.50 9.71 16.96
N VAL A 166 -5.20 8.97 16.12
CA VAL A 166 -4.59 8.06 15.14
C VAL A 166 -5.01 8.45 13.73
N GLY A 167 -4.09 8.38 12.78
CA GLY A 167 -4.42 8.42 11.36
C GLY A 167 -4.85 7.03 10.90
N VAL A 168 -5.88 6.95 10.07
CA VAL A 168 -6.31 5.68 9.47
C VAL A 168 -5.89 5.67 8.01
N THR A 169 -5.21 4.63 7.58
CA THR A 169 -4.88 4.40 6.16
C THR A 169 -5.62 3.16 5.68
N VAL A 170 -6.39 3.32 4.62
CA VAL A 170 -6.97 2.22 3.85
C VAL A 170 -5.99 1.87 2.74
N PHE A 171 -5.69 0.59 2.60
CA PHE A 171 -4.82 0.05 1.57
C PHE A 171 -5.63 -0.83 0.61
N ARG A 172 -5.23 -0.82 -0.66
CA ARG A 172 -5.75 -1.71 -1.69
C ARG A 172 -4.56 -2.33 -2.42
N ALA A 173 -4.47 -3.67 -2.41
CA ALA A 173 -3.25 -4.40 -2.81
C ALA A 173 -1.98 -3.92 -2.10
N GLY A 174 -2.08 -3.60 -0.79
CA GLY A 174 -0.95 -3.11 0.01
C GLY A 174 -0.52 -1.67 -0.27
N LYS A 175 -1.11 -0.99 -1.26
CA LYS A 175 -0.82 0.42 -1.58
C LYS A 175 -1.81 1.36 -0.90
N PRO A 176 -1.37 2.52 -0.38
CA PRO A 176 -2.27 3.52 0.18
C PRO A 176 -3.34 3.92 -0.83
N TYR A 177 -4.58 3.89 -0.39
CA TYR A 177 -5.76 4.20 -1.21
C TYR A 177 -6.46 5.45 -0.69
N VAL A 178 -6.64 5.53 0.63
CA VAL A 178 -7.26 6.64 1.34
C VAL A 178 -6.56 6.83 2.68
N GLN A 179 -6.40 8.08 3.12
CA GLN A 179 -5.82 8.43 4.40
C GLN A 179 -6.65 9.48 5.13
N THR A 180 -6.86 9.28 6.43
CA THR A 180 -7.44 10.27 7.34
C THR A 180 -6.34 10.85 8.22
N ARG A 181 -6.31 12.16 8.40
CA ARG A 181 -5.26 12.82 9.21
C ARG A 181 -5.32 12.49 10.70
N ALA A 182 -6.49 12.60 11.32
CA ALA A 182 -6.62 12.40 12.75
C ALA A 182 -8.02 11.91 13.13
N LEU A 183 -8.07 10.77 13.81
CA LEU A 183 -9.24 10.24 14.48
C LEU A 183 -9.04 10.38 15.99
N PHE A 184 -9.81 11.27 16.62
CA PHE A 184 -9.70 11.58 18.05
C PHE A 184 -10.24 10.43 18.94
N PRO A 185 -9.82 10.37 20.22
CA PRO A 185 -10.38 9.45 21.20
C PRO A 185 -11.90 9.43 21.22
N GLY A 186 -12.50 8.24 21.24
CA GLY A 186 -13.95 8.02 21.21
C GLY A 186 -14.63 8.30 19.87
N SER A 187 -13.90 8.75 18.84
CA SER A 187 -14.46 9.08 17.54
C SER A 187 -14.44 7.89 16.57
N GLN A 188 -15.34 7.92 15.60
CA GLN A 188 -15.46 6.93 14.55
C GLN A 188 -15.36 7.56 13.16
N VAL A 189 -14.71 6.87 12.23
CA VAL A 189 -14.77 7.13 10.79
C VAL A 189 -15.45 5.95 10.09
N ILE A 190 -16.24 6.24 9.06
CA ILE A 190 -16.93 5.25 8.23
C ILE A 190 -16.49 5.45 6.79
N PHE A 191 -15.99 4.40 6.16
CA PHE A 191 -15.59 4.40 4.76
C PHE A 191 -16.62 3.68 3.92
N THR A 192 -16.99 4.30 2.80
CA THR A 192 -17.89 3.70 1.79
C THR A 192 -17.24 3.89 0.42
N PHE A 193 -17.04 2.80 -0.31
CA PHE A 193 -16.42 2.83 -1.63
C PHE A 193 -17.39 2.29 -2.68
N LYS A 194 -17.54 3.06 -3.76
CA LYS A 194 -18.15 2.52 -4.97
C LYS A 194 -17.13 1.62 -5.67
N PRO A 195 -17.60 0.58 -6.38
CA PRO A 195 -16.78 -0.18 -7.32
C PRO A 195 -16.51 0.67 -8.57
N THR A 196 -15.96 1.88 -8.42
CA THR A 196 -15.57 2.77 -9.51
C THR A 196 -14.11 3.16 -9.34
N ILE A 197 -13.45 3.43 -10.48
CA ILE A 197 -12.11 4.03 -10.51
C ILE A 197 -12.18 5.37 -11.21
N TRP A 198 -11.25 6.25 -10.85
CA TRP A 198 -11.01 7.51 -11.51
C TRP A 198 -9.68 7.43 -12.24
N ILE A 199 -9.68 7.79 -13.52
CA ILE A 199 -8.48 7.74 -14.37
C ILE A 199 -8.29 9.04 -15.13
N GLY A 200 -7.03 9.47 -15.26
CA GLY A 200 -6.71 10.69 -15.99
C GLY A 200 -5.23 10.83 -16.30
N ALA A 201 -4.94 11.67 -17.31
CA ALA A 201 -3.58 12.05 -17.66
C ALA A 201 -3.12 13.20 -16.75
N VAL A 202 -1.96 13.03 -16.13
CA VAL A 202 -1.34 13.96 -15.17
C VAL A 202 0.16 14.06 -15.40
N SER A 203 0.80 14.98 -14.69
CA SER A 203 2.25 15.13 -14.66
C SER A 203 2.73 15.28 -13.22
N GLN A 204 3.89 14.73 -12.90
CA GLN A 204 4.58 14.88 -11.61
C GLN A 204 3.81 14.35 -10.40
N VAL A 205 3.00 13.31 -10.58
CA VAL A 205 2.34 12.60 -9.47
C VAL A 205 3.17 11.37 -9.11
N ARG A 206 3.40 11.12 -7.82
CA ARG A 206 4.00 9.87 -7.35
C ARG A 206 2.96 8.93 -6.79
N GLU A 207 3.17 7.64 -7.04
CA GLU A 207 2.32 6.60 -6.47
C GLU A 207 2.38 6.59 -4.94
N GLY A 208 1.23 6.37 -4.30
CA GLY A 208 1.06 6.35 -2.85
C GLY A 208 0.90 7.72 -2.18
N GLU A 209 1.21 8.82 -2.89
CA GLU A 209 1.09 10.16 -2.30
C GLU A 209 -0.38 10.63 -2.22
N PRO A 210 -0.74 11.40 -1.18
CA PRO A 210 -2.03 12.08 -1.11
C PRO A 210 -2.24 13.02 -2.31
N LEU A 211 -3.40 12.93 -2.94
CA LEU A 211 -3.75 13.79 -4.07
C LEU A 211 -4.21 15.16 -3.58
N THR A 212 -3.73 16.21 -4.24
CA THR A 212 -4.23 17.56 -4.00
C THR A 212 -5.59 17.76 -4.67
N SER A 213 -6.40 18.70 -4.16
CA SER A 213 -7.70 19.03 -4.76
C SER A 213 -7.60 19.40 -6.25
N ALA A 214 -6.50 20.02 -6.67
CA ALA A 214 -6.26 20.38 -8.07
C ALA A 214 -6.13 19.13 -8.96
N VAL A 215 -5.37 18.12 -8.52
CA VAL A 215 -5.22 16.85 -9.27
C VAL A 215 -6.55 16.09 -9.30
N VAL A 216 -7.27 16.05 -8.18
CA VAL A 216 -8.58 15.39 -8.07
C VAL A 216 -9.64 16.03 -9.00
N GLN A 217 -9.55 17.34 -9.25
CA GLN A 217 -10.44 18.06 -10.17
C GLN A 217 -10.02 17.89 -11.64
N GLN A 218 -8.71 17.82 -11.92
CA GLN A 218 -8.19 17.57 -13.26
C GLN A 218 -8.56 16.16 -13.75
N VAL A 219 -8.54 15.17 -12.86
CA VAL A 219 -8.91 13.79 -13.20
C VAL A 219 -10.41 13.57 -13.04
N ASN A 220 -11.11 13.54 -14.17
CA ASN A 220 -12.57 13.56 -14.21
C ASN A 220 -13.22 12.36 -14.91
N THR A 221 -12.44 11.38 -15.40
CA THR A 221 -13.04 10.19 -16.02
C THR A 221 -13.30 9.13 -14.95
N GLU A 222 -14.58 8.93 -14.63
CA GLU A 222 -15.05 7.85 -13.77
C GLU A 222 -15.39 6.61 -14.61
N ILE A 223 -14.88 5.45 -14.19
CA ILE A 223 -15.18 4.14 -14.78
C ILE A 223 -15.85 3.28 -13.71
N ASN A 224 -17.10 2.90 -13.96
CA ASN A 224 -17.84 1.98 -13.10
C ASN A 224 -17.43 0.54 -13.41
N LEU A 225 -17.00 -0.23 -12.42
CA LEU A 225 -16.52 -1.61 -12.53
C LEU A 225 -17.59 -2.67 -12.20
N ILE A 226 -18.83 -2.29 -11.89
CA ILE A 226 -19.90 -3.23 -11.54
C ILE A 226 -20.10 -4.25 -12.65
N GLY A 227 -20.11 -5.53 -12.26
CA GLY A 227 -20.35 -6.65 -13.16
C GLY A 227 -19.19 -6.97 -14.10
N MET A 228 -18.06 -6.25 -14.04
CA MET A 228 -16.89 -6.55 -14.88
C MET A 228 -15.98 -7.60 -14.24
N ALA A 229 -15.55 -8.57 -15.04
CA ALA A 229 -14.41 -9.43 -14.75
C ALA A 229 -13.10 -8.80 -15.27
N GLY A 230 -13.18 -7.99 -16.34
CA GLY A 230 -12.04 -7.26 -16.88
C GLY A 230 -12.33 -6.42 -18.11
N ALA A 231 -11.43 -5.51 -18.47
CA ALA A 231 -11.57 -4.61 -19.63
C ALA A 231 -10.23 -3.97 -20.03
N ASP A 232 -10.16 -3.50 -21.27
CA ASP A 232 -9.13 -2.57 -21.72
C ASP A 232 -9.59 -1.13 -21.49
N ILE A 233 -8.73 -0.31 -20.87
CA ILE A 233 -8.93 1.13 -20.73
C ILE A 233 -8.06 1.82 -21.77
N VAL A 234 -8.68 2.30 -22.85
CA VAL A 234 -7.99 2.89 -23.99
C VAL A 234 -7.91 4.40 -23.84
N MET A 235 -6.70 4.95 -23.85
CA MET A 235 -6.47 6.39 -23.87
C MET A 235 -6.21 6.88 -25.29
N THR A 236 -6.95 7.89 -25.72
CA THR A 236 -6.79 8.57 -27.01
C THR A 236 -6.67 10.09 -26.81
N GLY A 237 -6.40 10.84 -27.87
CA GLY A 237 -6.21 12.29 -27.80
C GLY A 237 -4.75 12.66 -27.50
N GLY A 238 -4.53 13.81 -26.86
CA GLY A 238 -3.20 14.39 -26.68
C GLY A 238 -2.69 15.10 -27.95
N GLY A 239 -1.38 15.34 -27.98
CA GLY A 239 -0.69 16.10 -29.02
C GLY A 239 -0.14 17.44 -28.50
N GLU A 240 0.67 18.09 -29.31
CA GLU A 240 1.23 19.41 -29.05
C GLU A 240 0.73 20.39 -30.12
N GLY A 241 0.62 21.67 -29.74
CA GLY A 241 0.24 22.74 -30.67
C GLY A 241 -1.28 22.94 -30.83
N PRO A 242 -1.70 23.74 -31.82
CA PRO A 242 -3.08 24.19 -31.98
C PRO A 242 -4.10 23.06 -32.20
N ASP A 243 -3.65 21.91 -32.69
CA ASP A 243 -4.48 20.74 -33.00
C ASP A 243 -4.52 19.70 -31.87
N ALA A 244 -3.93 20.02 -30.71
CA ALA A 244 -3.93 19.14 -29.54
C ALA A 244 -5.35 18.83 -29.08
N LYS A 245 -5.63 17.54 -28.84
CA LYS A 245 -6.93 17.08 -28.35
C LYS A 245 -6.85 16.76 -26.87
N PRO A 246 -7.95 16.94 -26.10
CA PRO A 246 -7.99 16.46 -24.72
C PRO A 246 -7.78 14.94 -24.69
N PHE A 247 -7.15 14.44 -23.62
CA PHE A 247 -7.09 13.00 -23.38
C PHE A 247 -8.48 12.47 -23.05
N VAL A 248 -8.84 11.35 -23.68
CA VAL A 248 -10.12 10.66 -23.48
C VAL A 248 -9.85 9.20 -23.15
N PHE A 249 -10.56 8.67 -22.16
CA PHE A 249 -10.48 7.28 -21.74
C PHE A 249 -11.80 6.57 -22.05
N SER A 250 -11.72 5.43 -22.71
CA SER A 250 -12.87 4.59 -23.06
C SER A 250 -12.62 3.13 -22.70
N LEU A 251 -13.69 2.38 -22.45
CA LEU A 251 -13.61 0.93 -22.25
C LEU A 251 -13.72 0.20 -23.59
N GLU A 252 -12.84 -0.77 -23.80
CA GLU A 252 -12.88 -1.75 -24.88
C GLU A 252 -12.76 -3.17 -24.29
N ASN A 253 -13.13 -4.19 -25.08
CA ASN A 253 -12.93 -5.61 -24.73
C ASN A 253 -13.45 -5.99 -23.34
N VAL A 254 -14.60 -5.45 -22.95
CA VAL A 254 -15.19 -5.69 -21.62
C VAL A 254 -15.65 -7.13 -21.50
N THR A 255 -15.25 -7.77 -20.41
CA THR A 255 -15.68 -9.10 -19.98
C THR A 255 -16.48 -8.96 -18.69
N TYR A 256 -17.60 -9.68 -18.60
CA TYR A 256 -18.51 -9.63 -17.46
C TYR A 256 -18.33 -10.86 -16.56
N ALA A 257 -18.56 -10.66 -15.27
CA ALA A 257 -18.48 -11.68 -14.22
C ALA A 257 -19.78 -12.47 -14.08
#